data_AF-A0A6G0XZF8-F1
#
_entry.id   AF-A0A6G0XZF8-F1
#
_cell.length_a   1.000
_cell.length_b   1.000
_cell.length_c   1.000
_cell.angle_alpha   90.00
_cell.angle_beta   90.00
_cell.angle_gamma   90.00
#
_symmetry.space_group_name_H-M   'P 1'
#
loop_
_entity.id
_entity.type
_entity.pdbx_description
1 polymer ?
#
loop_
_entity_poly.entity_id
_entity_poly.type
_entity_poly.pdbx_seq_one_letter_code
_entity_poly.pdbx_strand_id
1 'polypeptide(L)'
;LHAQSRKKPYDLHLKEKFKKYRNYLNSAIKKAKFDFYGDKIKKCNNDPKLIWKTIKEATQGHPNTKIKTLHIDINNTIYTNKTHPLKIADHFNEFFANITSKNANNYINTTESSVDNIVPSLPL
;
A
#
# COMPACT_ATOMS: atom_id res chain seq x y z
N LEU A 1 -21.96 -28.14 -8.28
CA LEU A 1 -20.98 -28.62 -7.28
C LEU A 1 -20.82 -27.68 -6.09
N HIS A 2 -20.26 -26.46 -6.23
CA HIS A 2 -20.06 -25.56 -5.08
C HIS A 2 -21.35 -25.22 -4.30
N ALA A 3 -22.42 -24.85 -5.00
CA ALA A 3 -23.72 -24.55 -4.38
C ALA A 3 -24.39 -25.79 -3.73
N GLN A 4 -24.14 -26.99 -4.28
CA GLN A 4 -24.69 -28.24 -3.76
C GLN A 4 -23.92 -28.73 -2.51
N SER A 5 -22.59 -28.58 -2.49
CA SER A 5 -21.76 -28.89 -1.33
C SER A 5 -22.07 -28.00 -0.11
N ARG A 6 -22.53 -26.76 -0.33
CA ARG A 6 -22.97 -25.87 0.76
C ARG A 6 -24.34 -26.26 1.36
N LYS A 7 -25.19 -26.93 0.59
CA LYS A 7 -26.54 -27.37 1.03
C LYS A 7 -26.52 -28.69 1.81
N LYS A 8 -25.50 -29.53 1.63
CA LYS A 8 -25.34 -30.82 2.32
C LYS A 8 -23.91 -30.95 2.88
N PRO A 9 -23.62 -30.34 4.05
CA PRO A 9 -22.25 -30.28 4.57
C PRO A 9 -21.68 -31.62 5.02
N TYR A 10 -22.54 -32.60 5.35
CA TYR A 10 -22.15 -33.94 5.84
C TYR A 10 -21.93 -34.97 4.72
N ASP A 11 -22.23 -34.63 3.47
CA ASP A 11 -21.98 -35.51 2.32
C ASP A 11 -20.48 -35.46 1.94
N LEU A 12 -19.71 -36.38 2.51
CA LEU A 12 -18.27 -36.49 2.29
C LEU A 12 -17.92 -36.72 0.82
N HIS A 13 -18.70 -37.54 0.11
CA HIS A 13 -18.47 -37.85 -1.30
C HIS A 13 -18.66 -36.61 -2.19
N LEU A 14 -19.70 -35.82 -1.94
CA LEU A 14 -19.93 -34.56 -2.65
C LEU A 14 -18.84 -33.52 -2.37
N LYS A 15 -18.34 -33.45 -1.12
CA LYS A 15 -17.22 -32.59 -0.72
C LYS A 15 -15.92 -32.97 -1.44
N GLU A 16 -15.59 -34.25 -1.50
CA GLU A 16 -14.42 -34.76 -2.22
C GLU A 16 -14.51 -34.50 -3.72
N LYS A 17 -15.68 -34.75 -4.33
CA LYS A 17 -15.91 -34.47 -5.75
C LYS A 17 -15.73 -32.99 -6.07
N PHE A 18 -16.25 -32.10 -5.21
CA PHE A 18 -16.04 -30.66 -5.36
C PHE A 18 -14.56 -30.27 -5.19
N LYS A 19 -13.87 -30.83 -4.20
CA LYS A 19 -12.42 -30.59 -3.98
C LYS A 19 -11.61 -30.99 -5.21
N LYS A 20 -11.84 -32.18 -5.75
CA LYS A 20 -11.18 -32.68 -6.98
C LYS A 20 -11.42 -31.72 -8.15
N TYR A 21 -12.68 -31.33 -8.39
CA TYR A 21 -13.02 -30.39 -9.45
C TYR A 21 -12.36 -29.02 -9.27
N ARG A 22 -12.40 -28.45 -8.05
CA ARG A 22 -11.75 -27.17 -7.73
C ARG A 22 -10.25 -27.23 -7.96
N ASN A 23 -9.62 -28.32 -7.54
CA ASN A 23 -8.18 -28.52 -7.74
C ASN A 23 -7.84 -28.62 -9.22
N TYR A 24 -8.60 -29.41 -9.99
CA TYR A 24 -8.45 -29.52 -11.43
C TYR A 24 -8.58 -28.15 -12.12
N LEU A 25 -9.65 -27.41 -11.81
CA LEU A 25 -9.88 -26.08 -12.36
C LEU A 25 -8.75 -25.11 -12.01
N ASN A 26 -8.31 -25.09 -10.75
CA ASN A 26 -7.20 -24.25 -10.32
C ASN A 26 -5.91 -24.63 -11.06
N SER A 27 -5.63 -25.92 -11.25
CA SER A 27 -4.48 -26.39 -12.01
C SER A 27 -4.56 -25.98 -13.48
N ALA A 28 -5.74 -26.11 -14.11
CA ALA A 28 -5.96 -25.67 -15.48
C ALA A 28 -5.75 -24.16 -15.66
N ILE A 29 -6.28 -23.34 -14.74
CA ILE A 29 -6.08 -21.89 -14.74
C ILE A 29 -4.60 -21.55 -14.56
N LYS A 30 -3.90 -22.22 -13.63
CA LYS A 30 -2.46 -22.01 -13.42
C LYS A 30 -1.66 -22.34 -14.67
N LYS A 31 -1.95 -23.48 -15.31
CA LYS A 31 -1.30 -23.90 -16.55
C LYS A 31 -1.53 -22.90 -17.67
N ALA A 32 -2.79 -22.52 -17.92
CA ALA A 32 -3.11 -21.52 -18.95
C ALA A 32 -2.41 -20.18 -18.72
N LYS A 33 -2.33 -19.71 -17.47
CA LYS A 33 -1.58 -18.48 -17.12
C LYS A 33 -0.09 -18.64 -17.37
N PHE A 34 0.49 -19.77 -16.96
CA PHE A 34 1.90 -20.07 -17.17
C PHE A 34 2.25 -20.06 -18.66
N ASP A 35 1.46 -20.76 -19.48
CA ASP A 35 1.67 -20.85 -20.93
C ASP A 35 1.56 -19.45 -21.57
N PHE A 36 0.52 -18.69 -21.24
CA PHE A 36 0.30 -17.33 -21.75
C PHE A 36 1.47 -16.38 -21.44
N TYR A 37 1.89 -16.29 -20.17
CA TYR A 37 2.98 -15.39 -19.78
C TYR A 37 4.34 -15.90 -20.27
N GLY A 38 4.54 -17.22 -20.34
CA GLY A 38 5.73 -17.82 -20.93
C GLY A 38 5.89 -17.41 -22.40
N ASP A 39 4.82 -17.51 -23.19
CA ASP A 39 4.85 -17.09 -24.59
C ASP A 39 4.98 -15.57 -24.76
N LYS A 40 4.40 -14.79 -23.86
CA LYS A 40 4.56 -13.33 -23.83
C LYS A 40 6.02 -12.93 -23.54
N ILE A 41 6.70 -13.60 -22.61
CA ILE A 41 8.12 -13.38 -22.32
C ILE A 41 9.00 -13.79 -23.50
N LYS A 42 8.75 -14.94 -24.14
CA LYS A 42 9.49 -15.35 -25.35
C LYS A 42 9.40 -14.31 -26.47
N LYS A 43 8.25 -13.65 -26.62
CA LYS A 43 8.04 -12.57 -27.62
C LYS A 43 8.74 -11.26 -27.28
N CYS A 44 9.29 -11.09 -26.07
CA CYS A 44 9.96 -9.85 -25.66
C CYS A 44 11.37 -9.69 -26.25
N ASN A 45 11.93 -10.68 -26.96
CA ASN A 45 13.23 -10.62 -27.64
C ASN A 45 14.36 -10.00 -26.79
N ASN A 46 14.50 -10.46 -25.54
CA ASN A 46 15.51 -9.96 -24.58
C ASN A 46 15.43 -8.46 -24.22
N ASP A 47 14.33 -7.76 -24.49
CA ASP A 47 14.11 -6.42 -23.95
C ASP A 47 13.85 -6.49 -22.42
N PRO A 48 14.79 -6.05 -21.57
CA PRO A 48 14.64 -6.16 -20.12
C PRO A 48 13.48 -5.33 -19.58
N LYS A 49 13.16 -4.18 -20.22
CA LYS A 49 12.05 -3.32 -19.80
C LYS A 49 10.71 -4.00 -20.07
N LEU A 50 10.59 -4.64 -21.23
CA LEU A 50 9.37 -5.34 -21.63
C LEU A 50 9.15 -6.63 -20.83
N ILE A 51 10.23 -7.37 -20.55
CA ILE A 51 10.21 -8.52 -19.64
C ILE A 51 9.75 -8.07 -18.25
N TRP A 52 10.35 -7.00 -17.70
CA TRP A 52 9.97 -6.50 -16.38
C TRP A 52 8.54 -5.97 -16.32
N LYS A 53 8.04 -5.37 -17.41
CA LYS A 53 6.62 -4.99 -17.56
C LYS A 53 5.71 -6.22 -17.53
N THR A 54 6.08 -7.27 -18.26
CA THR A 54 5.32 -8.53 -18.33
C THR A 54 5.31 -9.27 -16.99
N ILE A 55 6.44 -9.30 -16.27
CA ILE A 55 6.53 -9.85 -14.91
C ILE A 55 5.65 -9.06 -13.95
N LYS A 56 5.68 -7.72 -14.02
CA LYS A 56 4.81 -6.87 -13.20
C LYS A 56 3.34 -7.17 -13.46
N GLU A 57 2.94 -7.34 -14.72
CA GLU A 57 1.57 -7.71 -15.08
C GLU A 57 1.18 -9.11 -14.57
N ALA A 58 2.10 -10.07 -14.57
CA ALA A 58 1.86 -11.42 -14.10
C ALA A 58 1.78 -11.56 -12.57
N THR A 59 2.54 -10.72 -11.84
CA THR A 59 2.72 -10.80 -10.37
C THR A 59 1.87 -9.80 -9.60
N GLN A 60 1.69 -8.59 -10.13
CA GLN A 60 0.76 -7.63 -9.55
C GLN A 60 -0.64 -8.08 -9.93
N GLY A 61 -1.39 -8.61 -8.96
CA GLY A 61 -2.85 -8.67 -9.09
C GLY A 61 -3.36 -7.30 -9.49
N HIS A 62 -4.41 -7.24 -10.32
CA HIS A 62 -4.98 -5.97 -10.82
C HIS A 62 -4.92 -4.93 -9.71
N PRO A 63 -4.19 -3.81 -9.91
CA PRO A 63 -4.08 -2.80 -8.88
C PRO A 63 -5.51 -2.48 -8.47
N ASN A 64 -5.81 -2.58 -7.18
CA ASN A 64 -7.13 -2.27 -6.68
C ASN A 64 -7.36 -0.79 -7.00
N THR A 65 -8.00 -0.51 -8.14
CA THR A 65 -8.20 0.83 -8.69
C THR A 65 -9.17 1.65 -7.85
N LYS A 66 -9.63 1.10 -6.72
CA LYS A 66 -10.29 1.85 -5.69
C LYS A 66 -9.30 2.85 -5.12
N ILE A 67 -9.40 4.08 -5.61
CA ILE A 67 -8.83 5.26 -4.97
C ILE A 67 -9.20 5.16 -3.49
N LYS A 68 -8.19 5.01 -2.63
CA LYS A 68 -8.41 4.99 -1.18
C LYS A 68 -9.02 6.34 -0.82
N THR A 69 -10.22 6.34 -0.24
CA THR A 69 -10.83 7.57 0.26
C THR A 69 -10.04 8.02 1.47
N LEU A 70 -9.41 9.17 1.36
CA LEU A 70 -8.76 9.83 2.49
C LEU A 70 -9.82 10.63 3.23
N HIS A 71 -9.94 10.40 4.54
CA HIS A 71 -10.77 11.19 5.45
C HIS A 71 -9.85 11.95 6.39
N ILE A 72 -10.02 13.27 6.47
CA ILE A 72 -9.25 14.13 7.38
C ILE A 72 -10.26 14.91 8.21
N ASP A 73 -10.07 14.87 9.52
CA ASP A 73 -10.81 15.73 10.45
C ASP A 73 -10.06 17.05 10.60
N ILE A 74 -10.73 18.14 10.26
CA ILE A 74 -10.25 19.50 10.47
C ILE A 74 -11.35 20.22 11.26
N ASN A 75 -11.05 20.58 12.51
CA ASN A 75 -11.97 21.31 13.40
C ASN A 75 -13.37 20.65 13.49
N ASN A 76 -13.43 19.37 13.84
CA ASN A 76 -14.68 18.59 13.97
C ASN A 76 -15.47 18.43 12.67
N THR A 77 -14.85 18.70 11.52
CA THR A 77 -15.48 18.54 10.20
C THR A 77 -14.66 17.56 9.36
N ILE A 78 -15.32 16.50 8.87
CA ILE A 78 -14.67 15.47 8.07
C ILE A 78 -14.65 15.89 6.60
N TYR A 79 -13.44 16.08 6.08
CA TYR A 79 -13.17 16.34 4.67
C TYR A 79 -12.70 15.07 3.96
N THR A 80 -13.07 14.93 2.67
CA THR A 80 -12.62 13.81 1.84
C THR A 80 -11.91 14.29 0.59
N ASN A 81 -10.93 13.51 0.11
CA ASN A 81 -10.19 13.82 -1.11
C ASN A 81 -11.08 13.95 -2.36
N LYS A 82 -12.26 13.31 -2.36
CA LYS A 82 -13.21 13.38 -3.48
C LYS A 82 -14.02 14.67 -3.48
N THR A 83 -14.34 15.20 -2.31
CA THR A 83 -15.26 16.35 -2.17
C THR A 83 -14.50 17.66 -1.98
N HIS A 84 -13.34 17.64 -1.34
CA HIS A 84 -12.63 18.85 -0.93
C HIS A 84 -11.10 18.72 -1.06
N PRO A 85 -10.56 18.47 -2.27
CA PRO A 85 -9.12 18.31 -2.46
C PRO A 85 -8.31 19.57 -2.11
N LEU A 86 -8.82 20.76 -2.43
CA LEU A 86 -8.14 22.04 -2.18
C LEU A 86 -8.00 22.32 -0.68
N LYS A 87 -9.10 22.23 0.09
CA LYS A 87 -9.08 22.42 1.56
C LYS A 87 -8.09 21.49 2.26
N ILE A 88 -7.98 20.26 1.78
CA ILE A 88 -7.01 19.29 2.30
C ILE A 88 -5.58 19.74 2.01
N ALA A 89 -5.30 20.17 0.78
CA ALA A 89 -3.97 20.65 0.40
C ALA A 89 -3.58 21.91 1.19
N ASP A 90 -4.49 22.87 1.32
CA ASP A 90 -4.25 24.10 2.07
C ASP A 90 -3.97 23.81 3.55
N HIS A 91 -4.73 22.91 4.17
CA HIS A 91 -4.48 22.50 5.55
C HIS A 91 -3.13 21.80 5.72
N PHE A 92 -2.73 20.94 4.78
CA PHE A 92 -1.40 20.34 4.81
C PHE A 92 -0.30 21.40 4.67
N ASN A 93 -0.46 22.34 3.75
CA ASN A 93 0.49 23.42 3.53
C ASN A 93 0.61 24.28 4.79
N GLU A 94 -0.50 24.67 5.39
CA GLU A 94 -0.53 25.46 6.63
C GLU A 94 0.11 24.69 7.80
N PHE A 95 -0.21 23.41 7.96
CA PHE A 95 0.35 22.57 9.01
C PHE A 95 1.88 22.49 8.91
N PHE A 96 2.41 22.17 7.72
CA PHE A 96 3.85 22.02 7.52
C PHE A 96 4.61 23.35 7.41
N ALA A 97 3.96 24.44 7.03
CA ALA A 97 4.57 25.77 7.10
C ALA A 97 4.68 26.27 8.55
N ASN A 98 3.69 25.98 9.39
CA ASN A 98 3.59 26.50 10.76
C ASN A 98 4.17 25.58 11.85
N ILE A 99 4.51 24.33 11.53
CA ILE A 99 5.18 23.44 12.49
C ILE A 99 6.55 23.97 12.92
N THR A 100 7.26 24.65 12.02
CA THR A 100 8.60 25.19 12.28
C THR A 100 8.56 26.44 13.17
N SER A 101 7.56 27.32 12.96
CA SER A 101 7.41 28.56 13.73
C SER A 101 6.92 28.32 15.17
N LYS A 102 6.04 27.33 15.38
CA LYS A 102 5.60 26.94 16.73
C LYS A 102 6.70 26.26 17.56
N ASN A 103 7.59 25.51 16.91
CA ASN A 103 8.69 24.83 17.62
C ASN A 103 9.85 25.79 17.91
N ALA A 104 10.15 26.75 17.03
CA ALA A 104 11.22 27.74 17.26
C ALA A 104 10.99 28.57 18.53
N ASN A 105 9.75 28.96 18.82
CA ASN A 105 9.41 29.75 20.02
C ASN A 105 9.53 28.99 21.35
N ASN A 106 9.57 27.66 21.33
CA ASN A 106 9.73 26.85 22.55
C ASN A 106 11.21 26.66 22.95
N TYR A 107 12.17 26.99 22.09
CA TYR A 107 13.61 26.89 22.40
C TYR A 107 14.23 28.20 22.90
N ILE A 108 13.51 29.33 22.79
CA ILE A 108 14.05 30.66 23.13
C ILE A 108 13.96 30.97 24.64
N ASN A 109 13.15 30.23 25.40
CA ASN A 109 12.90 30.52 26.82
C ASN A 109 13.68 29.62 27.81
N THR A 110 14.64 28.80 27.35
CA THR A 110 15.38 27.87 28.23
C THR A 110 16.89 28.17 28.33
N THR A 111 17.41 29.20 27.66
CA THR A 111 18.86 29.47 27.61
C THR A 111 19.29 30.80 28.23
N GLU A 112 18.48 31.43 29.08
CA GLU A 112 18.85 32.71 29.74
C GLU A 112 19.02 32.63 31.28
N SER A 113 19.26 31.45 31.84
CA SER A 113 19.78 31.37 33.22
C SER A 113 20.84 30.29 33.35
N SER A 114 22.05 30.74 33.70
CA SER A 114 23.25 29.97 34.04
C SER A 114 24.21 29.67 32.87
N VAL A 115 24.85 30.73 32.35
CA VAL A 115 26.22 30.61 31.82
C VAL A 115 27.17 30.99 32.95
N ASP A 116 27.53 30.01 33.77
CA ASP A 116 28.74 30.06 34.58
C ASP A 116 29.65 28.90 34.15
N ASN A 117 30.80 29.29 33.61
CA ASN A 117 32.09 28.60 33.59
C ASN A 117 32.13 27.13 33.11
N ILE A 118 32.90 26.88 32.03
CA ILE A 118 34.00 25.90 32.00
C ILE A 118 34.80 26.14 30.70
N VAL A 119 36.06 26.56 30.85
CA VAL A 119 37.08 26.59 29.79
C VAL A 119 37.51 25.15 29.51
N PRO A 120 37.57 24.65 28.26
CA PRO A 120 38.11 23.33 27.97
C PRO A 120 39.64 23.37 27.92
N SER A 121 40.30 22.69 28.86
CA SER A 121 41.72 22.33 28.76
C SER A 121 41.93 21.30 27.65
N LEU A 122 42.84 21.57 26.70
CA LEU A 122 43.27 20.59 25.70
C LEU A 122 44.16 19.51 26.35
N PRO A 123 43.98 18.22 26.01
CA PRO A 123 44.91 17.18 26.42
C PRO A 123 46.19 17.22 25.57
N LEU A 124 47.33 16.98 26.24
CA LEU A 124 48.68 16.83 25.69
C LEU A 124 48.79 15.70 24.65
#